data_AF-A0A8S3ALR2-F1
#
_entry.id   AF-A0A8S3ALR2-F1
#
_cell.length_a   1.000
_cell.length_b   1.000
_cell.length_c   1.000
_cell.angle_alpha   90.00
_cell.angle_beta   90.00
_cell.angle_gamma   90.00
#
_symmetry.space_group_name_H-M   'P 1'
#
loop_
_entity.id
_entity.type
_entity.pdbx_description
1 polymer ?
#
loop_
_entity_poly.entity_id
_entity_poly.type
_entity_poly.pdbx_seq_one_letter_code
_entity_poly.pdbx_strand_id
1 'polypeptide(L)' 'MRAKHDLNLKGAFSEATSLYSSKAFVKQGYSIYDEIIYTKYDDIRLASLAGEHDRCQLLAKA' A
#
# COMPACT_ATOMS: atom_id res chain seq x y z
N MET A 1 2.01 -25.61 9.54
CA MET A 1 0.97 -25.24 10.53
C MET A 1 1.23 -23.79 10.92
N ARG A 2 0.43 -22.82 10.46
CA ARG A 2 0.58 -21.40 10.85
C ARG A 2 -0.33 -21.15 12.03
N ALA A 3 0.21 -20.63 13.13
CA ALA A 3 -0.59 -20.18 14.25
C ALA A 3 -1.49 -19.02 13.77
N LYS A 4 -2.79 -19.29 13.63
CA LYS A 4 -3.80 -18.24 13.56
C LYS A 4 -3.99 -17.77 14.99
N HIS A 5 -3.23 -16.75 15.39
CA HIS A 5 -3.60 -16.00 16.58
C HIS A 5 -4.83 -15.16 16.21
N ASP A 6 -5.93 -15.34 16.94
CA ASP A 6 -7.07 -14.44 16.84
C ASP A 6 -6.67 -13.10 17.45
N LEU A 7 -6.29 -12.16 16.60
CA LEU A 7 -5.80 -10.85 17.00
C LEU A 7 -6.93 -9.86 17.34
N ASN A 8 -8.21 -10.29 17.33
CA ASN A 8 -9.40 -9.45 17.57
C ASN A 8 -9.33 -8.08 16.85
N LEU A 9 -8.79 -8.08 15.63
CA LEU A 9 -8.60 -6.86 14.84
C LEU A 9 -9.95 -6.38 14.31
N LYS A 10 -10.22 -5.08 14.49
CA LYS A 10 -11.40 -4.39 13.93
C LYS A 10 -11.15 -3.78 12.55
N GLY A 11 -9.96 -4.04 12.02
CA GLY A 11 -9.47 -3.50 10.77
C GLY A 11 -7.95 -3.62 10.67
N ALA A 12 -7.43 -3.34 9.49
CA ALA A 12 -6.02 -3.38 9.18
C ALA A 12 -5.67 -2.27 8.19
N PHE A 13 -4.46 -1.74 8.34
CA PHE A 13 -3.86 -0.80 7.40
C PHE A 13 -2.60 -1.41 6.80
N SER A 14 -2.28 -1.04 5.56
CA SER A 14 -1.03 -1.38 4.92
C SER A 14 -0.56 -0.26 4.01
N GLU A 15 0.74 -0.03 3.98
CA GLU A 15 1.38 0.83 2.98
C GLU A 15 1.88 -0.03 1.81
N ALA A 16 1.54 0.37 0.59
CA ALA A 16 1.97 -0.26 -0.63
C ALA A 16 2.81 0.72 -1.44
N THR A 17 4.11 0.46 -1.53
CA THR A 17 5.10 1.28 -2.27
C THR A 17 5.33 0.78 -3.71
N SER A 18 4.49 -0.15 -4.17
CA SER A 18 4.46 -0.63 -5.54
C SER A 18 3.06 -0.97 -6.00
N LEU A 19 2.84 -0.85 -7.31
CA LEU A 19 1.62 -1.26 -7.99
C LEU A 19 1.28 -2.74 -7.71
N TYR A 20 2.28 -3.60 -7.58
CA TYR A 20 2.10 -5.02 -7.29
C TYR A 20 1.53 -5.26 -5.89
N SER A 21 2.14 -4.65 -4.87
CA SER A 21 1.67 -4.75 -3.49
C SER A 21 0.25 -4.20 -3.36
N SER A 22 -0.04 -3.06 -3.99
CA SER A 22 -1.38 -2.46 -3.99
C SER A 22 -2.42 -3.40 -4.59
N LYS A 23 -2.15 -3.95 -5.78
CA LYS A 23 -3.01 -4.94 -6.43
C LYS A 23 -3.23 -6.18 -5.56
N ALA A 24 -2.20 -6.63 -4.85
CA ALA A 24 -2.31 -7.79 -3.96
C ALA A 24 -3.22 -7.52 -2.74
N PHE A 25 -3.17 -6.33 -2.16
CA PHE A 25 -4.05 -5.94 -1.06
C PHE A 25 -5.49 -5.70 -1.52
N VAL A 26 -5.69 -5.07 -2.68
CA VAL A 26 -7.02 -4.90 -3.28
C VAL A 26 -7.69 -6.25 -3.53
N LYS A 27 -6.95 -7.25 -4.03
CA LYS A 27 -7.45 -8.64 -4.17
C LYS A 27 -7.86 -9.29 -2.84
N GLN A 28 -7.35 -8.80 -1.72
CA GLN A 28 -7.68 -9.27 -0.37
C GLN A 28 -8.81 -8.46 0.29
N GLY A 29 -9.42 -7.53 -0.45
CA GLY A 29 -10.54 -6.71 0.01
C GLY A 29 -10.13 -5.47 0.80
N TYR A 30 -8.88 -5.00 0.62
CA TYR A 30 -8.49 -3.66 1.09
C TYR A 30 -8.91 -2.60 0.06
N SER A 31 -9.19 -1.40 0.54
CA SER A 31 -9.47 -0.22 -0.27
C SER A 31 -8.36 0.81 -0.10
N ILE A 32 -8.04 1.57 -1.14
CA ILE A 32 -7.11 2.71 -1.03
C ILE A 32 -7.77 3.79 -0.17
N TYR A 33 -7.09 4.18 0.90
CA TYR A 33 -7.50 5.24 1.82
C TYR A 33 -6.83 6.56 1.49
N ASP A 34 -5.53 6.53 1.15
CA ASP A 34 -4.75 7.71 0.76
C ASP A 34 -3.61 7.35 -0.21
N GLU A 35 -3.07 8.35 -0.91
CA GLU A 35 -2.02 8.18 -1.92
C GLU A 35 -1.04 9.37 -1.96
N ILE A 36 0.25 9.06 -2.02
CA ILE A 36 1.32 10.01 -2.31
C ILE A 36 2.01 9.61 -3.60
N ILE A 37 2.06 10.53 -4.58
CA ILE A 37 2.85 10.38 -5.80
C ILE A 37 4.26 10.91 -5.53
N TYR A 38 5.28 10.07 -5.67
CA TYR A 38 6.63 10.43 -5.26
C TYR A 38 7.23 11.60 -6.04
N THR A 39 6.93 11.70 -7.34
CA THR A 39 7.39 12.84 -8.16
C THR A 39 6.79 14.18 -7.74
N LYS A 40 5.65 14.18 -7.05
CA LYS A 40 5.07 15.39 -6.46
C LYS A 40 5.61 15.69 -5.07
N TYR A 41 6.24 14.71 -4.42
CA TYR A 41 6.80 14.81 -3.09
C TYR A 41 8.26 15.25 -3.11
N ASP A 42 9.08 14.62 -3.96
CA ASP A 42 10.48 14.96 -4.19
C ASP A 42 10.87 14.54 -5.62
N ASP A 43 10.85 15.50 -6.53
CA ASP A 43 11.12 15.32 -7.97
C ASP A 43 12.60 15.12 -8.29
N ILE A 44 13.52 15.34 -7.34
CA ILE A 44 14.95 15.16 -7.54
C ILE A 44 15.36 13.75 -7.08
N ARG A 45 14.99 13.36 -5.86
CA ARG A 45 15.43 12.10 -5.27
C ARG A 45 14.60 10.91 -5.70
N LEU A 46 13.33 11.13 -6.05
CA LEU A 46 12.38 10.05 -6.31
C LEU A 46 11.93 9.96 -7.78
N ALA A 47 12.47 10.79 -8.68
CA ALA A 47 12.16 10.72 -10.11
C ALA A 47 12.46 9.35 -10.74
N SER A 48 13.45 8.63 -10.22
CA SER A 48 13.83 7.30 -10.72
C SER A 48 12.83 6.20 -10.37
N LEU A 49 11.85 6.46 -9.50
CA LEU A 49 10.83 5.48 -9.10
C LEU A 49 9.62 5.46 -10.04
N ALA A 50 9.66 6.18 -11.16
CA ALA A 50 8.59 6.18 -12.14
C ALA A 50 8.21 4.76 -12.61
N GLY A 51 6.93 4.60 -12.97
CA GLY A 51 6.37 3.30 -13.36
C GLY A 51 5.75 2.58 -12.16
N GLU A 52 6.22 1.38 -11.85
CA GLU A 52 5.54 0.47 -10.91
C GLU A 52 5.75 0.83 -9.44
N HIS A 53 6.63 1.80 -9.17
CA HIS A 53 6.98 2.30 -7.85
C HIS A 53 6.72 3.81 -7.73
N ASP A 54 5.88 4.40 -8.59
CA ASP A 54 5.71 5.86 -8.70
C ASP A 54 4.96 6.51 -7.52
N ARG A 55 4.42 5.69 -6.62
CA ARG A 55 3.57 6.13 -5.51
C ARG A 55 3.66 5.23 -4.28
N CYS A 56 3.28 5.79 -3.15
CA CYS A 56 2.90 5.07 -1.94
C CYS A 56 1.38 5.16 -1.75
N GLN A 57 0.71 4.04 -1.53
CA GLN A 57 -0.71 3.99 -1.24
C GLN A 57 -0.93 3.44 0.16
N LEU A 58 -1.68 4.17 0.97
CA LEU A 58 -2.20 3.67 2.25
C LEU A 58 -3.51 2.94 1.95
N LEU A 59 -3.59 1.67 2.28
CA LEU A 59 -4.80 0.85 2.11
C LEU A 59 -5.37 0.47 3.48
N ALA A 60 -6.70 0.38 3.55
CA ALA A 60 -7.43 0.01 4.75
C ALA A 60 -8.45 -1.10 4.47
N LYS A 61 -8.69 -1.94 5.47
CA LYS A 61 -9.74 -2.95 5.49
C LYS A 61 -10.39 -2.96 6.87
N ALA A 62 -11.71 -3.01 6.92
CA ALA A 62 -12.48 -3.22 8.16
C ALA A 62 -12.55 -4.72 8.50
#